data_AF-A0A959Y4F6-F1
#
_entry.id   AF-A0A959Y4F6-F1
#
_cell.length_a   1.000
_cell.length_b   1.000
_cell.length_c   1.000
_cell.angle_alpha   90.00
_cell.angle_beta   90.00
_cell.angle_gamma   90.00
#
_symmetry.space_group_name_H-M   'P 1'
#
loop_
_entity.id
_entity.type
_entity.pdbx_description
1 polymer ?
#
loop_
_entity_poly.entity_id
_entity_poly.type
_entity_poly.pdbx_seq_one_letter_code
_entity_poly.pdbx_strand_id
1 'polypeptide(L)' 'KGMSPEEQERIFQPFYSGREGGLGLGLSEARNILEAHHAGISLRSRPAGGTSVLLSFPLVP' A
#
# COMPACT_ATOMS: atom_id res chain seq x y z
N LYS A 1 -13.26 5.08 -5.87
CA LYS A 1 -12.52 4.62 -7.07
C LYS A 1 -11.41 3.69 -6.63
N GLY A 2 -11.10 2.66 -7.42
CA GLY A 2 -9.84 1.92 -7.26
C GLY A 2 -8.73 2.55 -8.09
N MET A 3 -7.69 1.76 -8.34
CA MET A 3 -6.43 2.19 -8.95
C MET A 3 -6.15 1.48 -10.27
N SER A 4 -5.49 2.17 -11.20
CA SER A 4 -4.90 1.56 -12.40
C SER A 4 -3.72 0.64 -12.03
N PRO A 5 -3.29 -0.27 -12.93
CA PRO A 5 -2.10 -1.09 -12.69
C PRO A 5 -0.85 -0.26 -12.36
N GLU A 6 -0.66 0.87 -13.05
CA GLU A 6 0.49 1.77 -12.86
C GLU A 6 0.45 2.48 -11.50
N GLU A 7 -0.74 2.88 -11.04
CA GLU A 7 -0.91 3.43 -9.69
C GLU A 7 -0.60 2.36 -8.63
N GLN A 8 -1.00 1.10 -8.84
CA GLN A 8 -0.75 -0.01 -7.91
C GLN A 8 0.74 -0.33 -7.76
N GLU A 9 1.55 -0.19 -8.82
CA GLU A 9 3.01 -0.37 -8.76
C GLU A 9 3.71 0.75 -7.99
N ARG A 10 3.16 1.96 -8.02
CA ARG A 10 3.80 3.15 -7.47
C ARG A 10 3.33 3.52 -6.08
N ILE A 11 2.21 2.99 -5.60
CA ILE A 11 1.57 3.49 -4.38
C ILE A 11 2.36 3.28 -3.08
N PHE A 12 3.33 2.37 -3.07
CA PHE A 12 4.27 2.21 -1.96
C PHE A 12 5.52 3.07 -2.07
N GLN A 13 5.68 3.84 -3.16
CA GLN A 13 6.80 4.78 -3.31
C GLN A 13 6.58 6.00 -2.41
N PRO A 14 7.60 6.44 -1.66
CA PRO A 14 7.53 7.69 -0.92
C PRO A 14 7.14 8.87 -1.83
N PHE A 15 6.34 9.79 -1.28
CA PHE A 15 5.85 11.00 -1.95
C PHE A 15 4.86 10.77 -3.11
N TYR A 16 4.45 9.52 -3.35
CA TYR A 16 3.37 9.23 -4.30
C TYR A 16 1.99 9.44 -3.65
N SER A 17 1.16 10.29 -4.23
CA SER A 17 -0.20 10.57 -3.75
C SER A 17 -1.18 10.72 -4.90
N GLY A 18 -2.28 9.98 -4.85
CA GLY A 18 -3.44 10.17 -5.73
C GLY A 18 -4.45 11.20 -5.20
N ARG A 19 -4.14 11.88 -4.09
CA ARG A 19 -4.98 12.89 -3.43
C ARG A 19 -4.29 14.24 -3.43
N GLU A 20 -5.02 15.27 -3.84
CA GLU A 20 -4.57 16.66 -3.79
C GLU A 20 -4.20 17.08 -2.35
N GLY A 21 -3.02 17.68 -2.18
CA GLY A 21 -2.47 18.07 -0.88
C GLY A 21 -1.97 16.91 0.01
N GLY A 22 -2.04 15.66 -0.45
CA GLY A 22 -1.48 14.53 0.28
C GLY A 22 0.03 14.40 0.09
N LEU A 23 0.79 14.29 1.19
CA LEU A 23 2.25 14.13 1.15
C LEU A 23 2.73 12.78 0.58
N GLY A 24 1.85 11.78 0.47
CA GLY A 24 2.20 10.49 -0.12
C GLY A 24 3.15 9.62 0.72
N LEU A 25 3.12 9.78 2.05
CA LEU A 25 4.02 9.04 2.96
C LEU A 25 3.36 7.86 3.68
N GLY A 26 2.03 7.84 3.79
CA GLY A 26 1.35 6.86 4.65
C GLY A 26 1.61 5.40 4.26
N LEU A 27 1.57 5.06 2.97
CA LEU A 27 1.74 3.67 2.51
C LEU A 27 3.21 3.25 2.43
N SER A 28 4.13 4.18 2.15
CA SER A 28 5.56 3.89 2.26
C SER A 28 5.95 3.61 3.71
N GLU A 29 5.45 4.40 4.67
CA GLU A 29 5.70 4.14 6.09
C GLU A 29 5.05 2.84 6.58
N ALA A 30 3.81 2.56 6.16
CA ALA A 30 3.17 1.29 6.50
C ALA A 30 3.99 0.08 6.01
N ARG A 31 4.55 0.15 4.79
CA ARG A 31 5.44 -0.87 4.27
C ARG A 31 6.72 -0.99 5.09
N ASN A 32 7.39 0.12 5.41
CA ASN A 32 8.59 0.14 6.24
C ASN A 32 8.35 -0.50 7.61
N ILE A 33 7.24 -0.14 8.26
CA ILE A 33 6.84 -0.69 9.57
C ILE A 33 6.65 -2.20 9.47
N LEU A 34 5.92 -2.67 8.46
CA LEU A 34 5.65 -4.10 8.30
C LEU A 34 6.93 -4.89 7.98
N GLU A 35 7.77 -4.38 7.08
CA GLU A 35 9.07 -5.00 6.76
C GLU A 35 9.96 -5.10 8.00
N ALA A 36 9.98 -4.07 8.87
CA ALA A 36 10.70 -4.08 10.14
C ALA A 36 10.17 -5.15 11.13
N HIS A 37 8.92 -5.57 11.00
CA HIS A 37 8.31 -6.65 11.78
C HIS A 37 8.33 -8.01 11.07
N HIS A 38 9.11 -8.13 9.98
CA HIS A 38 9.12 -9.31 9.11
C HIS A 38 7.73 -9.67 8.56
N ALA A 39 6.85 -8.68 8.48
CA ALA A 39 5.51 -8.76 7.94
C ALA A 39 5.48 -8.26 6.48
N GLY A 40 4.42 -8.63 5.77
CA GLY A 40 4.19 -8.27 4.38
C GLY A 40 2.94 -7.40 4.21
N ILE A 41 2.96 -6.60 3.14
CA ILE A 41 1.80 -5.84 2.66
C ILE A 41 1.63 -6.09 1.17
N SER A 42 0.39 -6.31 0.74
CA SER A 42 0.02 -6.36 -0.67
C SER A 42 -1.34 -5.72 -0.87
N LEU A 43 -1.65 -5.33 -2.09
CA LEU A 43 -2.95 -4.78 -2.43
C LEU A 43 -3.49 -5.38 -3.70
N ARG A 44 -4.81 -5.38 -3.81
CA ARG A 44 -5.54 -5.63 -5.05
C ARG A 44 -6.55 -4.53 -5.22
N SER A 45 -6.48 -3.83 -6.35
CA SER A 45 -7.45 -2.79 -6.67
C SER A 45 -8.09 -3.03 -8.02
N ARG A 46 -9.35 -2.62 -8.13
CA ARG A 46 -10.11 -2.60 -9.38
C ARG A 46 -10.56 -1.17 -9.63
N PRO A 47 -10.26 -0.53 -10.77
CA PRO A 47 -10.59 0.88 -11.03
C PRO A 47 -12.02 1.29 -10.62
N ALA A 48 -13.00 0.44 -10.89
CA ALA A 48 -14.41 0.65 -10.53
C ALA A 48 -14.88 -0.09 -9.25
N GLY A 49 -14.05 -0.97 -8.67
CA GLY A 49 -14.44 -1.93 -7.63
C GLY A 49 -13.79 -1.74 -6.26
N GLY A 50 -13.05 -0.64 -6.07
CA GLY A 50 -12.36 -0.32 -4.81
C GLY A 50 -11.00 -0.99 -4.66
N THR A 51 -10.45 -0.93 -3.44
CA THR A 51 -9.11 -1.42 -3.11
C THR A 51 -9.19 -2.31 -1.87
N SER A 52 -8.57 -3.47 -1.93
CA SER A 52 -8.32 -4.35 -0.79
C SER A 52 -6.84 -4.36 -0.48
N VAL A 53 -6.49 -4.27 0.80
CA VAL A 53 -5.11 -4.38 1.30
C VAL A 53 -5.02 -5.61 2.18
N LEU A 54 -4.01 -6.44 1.95
CA LEU A 54 -3.72 -7.65 2.71
C LEU A 54 -2.42 -7.45 3.48
N LEU A 55 -2.49 -7.66 4.80
CA LEU A 55 -1.33 -7.67 5.68
C LEU A 55 -1.06 -9.13 6.10
N SER A 56 0.19 -9.55 6.06
CA SER A 56 0.62 -10.89 6.45
C SER A 56 1.67 -10.80 7.54
N PHE A 57 1.45 -11.44 8.68
CA PHE A 57 2.39 -11.44 9.80
C PHE A 57 3.02 -12.82 9.96
N PRO A 58 4.29 -12.90 10.36
CA PRO A 58 4.89 -14.17 10.73
C PRO A 58 4.15 -14.76 11.94
N LEU A 59 3.92 -16.06 11.93
CA LEU A 59 3.42 -16.76 13.11
C LEU A 59 4.56 -16.85 14.12
N VAL A 60 4.31 -16.41 15.35
CA VAL A 60 5.20 -16.67 16.48
C VAL A 60 4.85 -18.07 17.03
N PRO A 61 5.81 -18.99 17.16
CA PRO A 61 5.61 -20.26 17.85
C PRO A 61 5.27 -20.08 19.33
#